data_AF-A0A2H5VIA7-F1
#
_entry.id   AF-A0A2H5VIA7-F1
#
_cell.length_a   1.000
_cell.length_b   1.000
_cell.length_c   1.000
_cell.angle_alpha   90.00
_cell.angle_beta   90.00
_cell.angle_gamma   90.00
#
_symmetry.space_group_name_H-M   'P 1'
#
loop_
_entity.id
_entity.type
_entity.pdbx_description
1 polymer ?
#
loop_
_entity_poly.entity_id
_entity_poly.type
_entity_poly.pdbx_seq_one_letter_code
_entity_poly.pdbx_strand_id
1 'polypeptide(L)'
;MTGLEILIKAHAGLRWVVLALIIVGIARAAWGWLGSPSYGKFDRVWGAVSSGVIDLQILLGVLIFFLIDTALRPSWWHPALMLLAAVSVHGGAIVARRATEDRRKHYAHLLAYLVSLLLILLGVYAVRGSLF
;
A
#
# COMPACT_ATOMS: atom_id res chain seq x y z
N MET A 1 -17.82 14.67 -17.76
CA MET A 1 -16.53 14.20 -17.22
C MET A 1 -15.88 13.31 -18.23
N THR A 2 -14.63 13.60 -18.61
CA THR A 2 -13.87 12.75 -19.56
C THR A 2 -13.41 11.45 -18.89
N GLY A 3 -13.03 10.43 -19.67
CA GLY A 3 -12.53 9.16 -19.13
C GLY A 3 -11.27 9.32 -18.27
N LEU A 4 -10.37 10.22 -18.65
CA LEU A 4 -9.16 10.53 -17.88
C LEU A 4 -9.49 11.19 -16.53
N GLU A 5 -10.44 12.12 -16.48
CA GLU A 5 -10.90 12.73 -15.22
C GLU A 5 -11.47 11.70 -14.25
N ILE A 6 -12.20 10.70 -14.77
CA ILE A 6 -12.74 9.60 -13.96
C ILE A 6 -11.58 8.81 -13.33
N LEU A 7 -10.57 8.44 -14.12
CA LEU A 7 -9.39 7.72 -13.62
C LEU A 7 -8.65 8.50 -12.54
N ILE A 8 -8.41 9.80 -12.76
CA ILE A 8 -7.71 10.67 -11.79
C ILE A 8 -8.49 10.76 -10.48
N LYS A 9 -9.81 10.99 -10.53
CA LYS A 9 -10.66 11.03 -9.33
C LYS A 9 -10.68 9.69 -8.60
N ALA A 10 -10.77 8.58 -9.35
CA ALA A 10 -10.75 7.23 -8.78
C ALA A 10 -9.42 6.95 -8.06
N HIS A 11 -8.27 7.24 -8.70
CA HIS A 11 -6.95 7.06 -8.10
C HIS A 11 -6.74 7.96 -6.87
N ALA A 12 -7.20 9.22 -6.92
CA ALA A 12 -7.09 10.15 -5.80
C ALA A 12 -7.93 9.70 -4.59
N GLY A 13 -9.14 9.19 -4.83
CA GLY A 13 -10.00 8.63 -3.78
C GLY A 13 -9.46 7.33 -3.21
N LEU A 14 -9.04 6.40 -4.08
CA LEU A 14 -8.55 5.08 -3.70
C LEU A 14 -7.25 5.15 -2.86
N ARG A 15 -6.43 6.20 -3.05
CA ARG A 15 -5.28 6.48 -2.18
C ARG A 15 -5.65 6.54 -0.70
N TRP A 16 -6.77 7.19 -0.37
CA TRP A 16 -7.21 7.30 1.02
C TRP A 16 -7.65 5.95 1.60
N VAL A 17 -8.24 5.09 0.75
CA VAL A 17 -8.56 3.70 1.12
C VAL A 17 -7.29 2.91 1.40
N VAL A 18 -6.28 3.02 0.52
CA VAL A 18 -4.96 2.39 0.74
C VAL A 18 -4.36 2.83 2.07
N LEU A 19 -4.30 4.14 2.34
CA LEU A 19 -3.74 4.66 3.58
C LEU A 19 -4.51 4.14 4.81
N ALA A 20 -5.83 4.11 4.77
CA ALA A 20 -6.65 3.56 5.85
C ALA A 20 -6.35 2.07 6.09
N LEU A 21 -6.27 1.26 5.02
CA LEU A 21 -5.95 -0.17 5.12
C LEU A 21 -4.58 -0.42 5.74
N ILE A 22 -3.57 0.35 5.32
CA ILE A 22 -2.21 0.28 5.86
C ILE A 22 -2.19 0.67 7.34
N ILE A 23 -2.83 1.77 7.73
CA ILE A 23 -2.88 2.24 9.13
C ILE A 23 -3.54 1.20 10.04
N VAL A 24 -4.70 0.68 9.64
CA VAL A 24 -5.40 -0.38 10.40
C VAL A 24 -4.56 -1.67 10.42
N GLY A 25 -3.89 -2.00 9.32
CA GLY A 25 -2.95 -3.12 9.24
C GLY A 25 -1.80 -3.01 10.23
N ILE A 26 -1.20 -1.81 10.35
CA ILE A 26 -0.16 -1.50 11.35
C ILE A 26 -0.72 -1.71 12.76
N ALA A 27 -1.88 -1.15 13.09
CA ALA A 27 -2.48 -1.28 14.41
C ALA A 27 -2.74 -2.75 14.79
N ARG A 28 -3.36 -3.52 13.88
CA ARG A 28 -3.62 -4.94 14.08
C ARG A 28 -2.34 -5.77 14.23
N ALA A 29 -1.34 -5.50 13.39
CA ALA A 29 -0.07 -6.23 13.41
C ALA A 29 0.76 -5.88 14.66
N ALA A 30 0.75 -4.62 15.10
CA ALA A 30 1.39 -4.18 16.34
C ALA A 30 0.76 -4.83 17.57
N TRP A 31 -0.58 -4.82 17.67
CA TRP A 31 -1.30 -5.54 18.72
C TRP A 31 -0.96 -7.04 18.68
N GLY A 32 -0.95 -7.62 17.47
CA GLY A 32 -0.56 -8.99 17.19
C GLY A 32 0.83 -9.38 17.71
N TRP A 33 1.78 -8.47 17.54
CA TRP A 33 3.17 -8.69 17.89
C TRP A 33 3.46 -8.46 19.39
N LEU A 34 2.82 -7.46 20.01
CA LEU A 34 3.01 -7.10 21.41
C LEU A 34 2.20 -7.98 22.38
N GLY A 35 0.93 -8.23 22.07
CA GLY A 35 0.02 -9.01 22.92
C GLY A 35 0.04 -10.51 22.66
N SER A 36 0.74 -10.97 21.61
CA SER A 36 0.73 -12.35 21.12
C SER A 36 -0.67 -13.00 20.86
N PRO A 37 -1.70 -12.29 20.34
CA PRO A 37 -2.88 -12.98 19.82
C PRO A 37 -2.53 -13.96 18.70
N SER A 38 -3.37 -14.98 18.53
CA SER A 38 -3.25 -15.92 17.41
C SER A 38 -3.39 -15.21 16.06
N TYR A 39 -2.60 -15.64 15.09
CA TYR A 39 -2.68 -15.17 13.71
C TYR A 39 -3.83 -15.88 12.98
N GLY A 40 -4.89 -15.14 12.70
CA GLY A 40 -6.19 -15.70 12.32
C GLY A 40 -6.55 -15.55 10.85
N LYS A 41 -7.80 -15.92 10.54
CA LYS A 41 -8.43 -15.70 9.22
C LYS A 41 -8.46 -14.21 8.88
N PHE A 42 -8.79 -13.36 9.85
CA PHE A 42 -8.84 -11.92 9.66
C PHE A 42 -7.50 -11.38 9.13
N ASP A 43 -6.38 -11.74 9.76
CA ASP A 43 -5.05 -11.25 9.35
C ASP A 43 -4.67 -11.67 7.92
N ARG A 44 -5.03 -12.89 7.54
CA ARG A 44 -4.83 -13.40 6.17
C ARG A 44 -5.65 -12.64 5.15
N VAL A 45 -6.93 -12.42 5.44
CA VAL A 45 -7.84 -11.68 4.55
C VAL A 45 -7.39 -10.22 4.46
N TRP A 46 -7.04 -9.61 5.58
CA TRP A 46 -6.56 -8.23 5.62
C TRP A 46 -5.30 -8.04 4.79
N GLY A 47 -4.34 -8.96 4.90
CA GLY A 47 -3.14 -8.96 4.05
C GLY A 47 -3.47 -9.01 2.56
N ALA A 48 -4.39 -9.89 2.14
CA ALA A 48 -4.79 -10.01 0.74
C ALA A 48 -5.57 -8.80 0.23
N VAL A 49 -6.48 -8.24 1.04
CA VAL A 49 -7.25 -7.03 0.69
C VAL A 49 -6.30 -5.84 0.58
N SER A 50 -5.39 -5.66 1.52
CA SER A 50 -4.44 -4.54 1.52
C SER A 50 -3.54 -4.59 0.29
N SER A 51 -2.97 -5.76 -0.03
CA SER A 51 -2.14 -5.91 -1.23
C SER A 51 -2.94 -5.68 -2.52
N GLY A 52 -4.14 -6.27 -2.63
CA GLY A 52 -4.96 -6.12 -3.83
C GLY A 52 -5.45 -4.69 -4.08
N VAL A 53 -5.78 -3.93 -3.03
CA VAL A 53 -6.17 -2.52 -3.16
C VAL A 53 -4.98 -1.64 -3.55
N ILE A 54 -3.78 -1.93 -3.05
CA ILE A 54 -2.54 -1.27 -3.50
C ILE A 54 -2.26 -1.59 -4.98
N ASP A 55 -2.41 -2.84 -5.39
CA ASP A 55 -2.23 -3.24 -6.79
C ASP A 55 -3.21 -2.49 -7.71
N LEU A 56 -4.47 -2.33 -7.29
CA LEU A 56 -5.45 -1.52 -8.01
C LEU A 56 -5.06 -0.04 -8.06
N GLN A 57 -4.56 0.53 -6.96
CA GLN A 57 -4.07 1.90 -6.91
C GLN A 57 -2.94 2.12 -7.92
N ILE A 58 -1.98 1.19 -7.97
CA ILE A 58 -0.84 1.24 -8.89
C ILE A 58 -1.31 1.09 -10.33
N LEU A 59 -2.22 0.15 -10.61
CA LEU A 59 -2.78 -0.04 -11.95
C LEU A 59 -3.41 1.26 -12.48
N LEU A 60 -4.26 1.91 -11.68
CA LEU A 60 -4.84 3.20 -12.06
C LEU A 60 -3.77 4.28 -12.24
N GLY A 61 -2.77 4.31 -11.36
CA GLY A 61 -1.66 5.27 -11.45
C GLY A 61 -0.82 5.11 -12.72
N VAL A 62 -0.52 3.86 -13.10
CA VAL A 62 0.20 3.53 -14.34
C VAL A 62 -0.62 3.92 -15.57
N LEU A 63 -1.93 3.62 -15.58
CA LEU A 63 -2.81 4.07 -16.66
C LEU A 63 -2.80 5.60 -16.80
N ILE A 64 -2.96 6.33 -15.69
CA ILE A 64 -2.90 7.80 -15.70
C ILE A 64 -1.54 8.30 -16.20
N PHE A 65 -0.44 7.70 -15.73
CA PHE A 65 0.92 8.11 -16.09
C PHE A 65 1.18 8.08 -17.60
N PHE A 66 0.64 7.07 -18.30
CA PHE A 66 0.78 6.95 -19.75
C PHE A 66 -0.26 7.74 -20.55
N LEU A 67 -1.44 8.00 -19.98
CA LEU A 67 -2.53 8.72 -20.66
C LEU A 67 -2.50 10.24 -20.49
N ILE A 68 -1.84 10.75 -19.44
CA ILE A 68 -1.70 12.19 -19.20
C ILE A 68 -0.67 12.82 -20.14
N ASP A 69 -0.84 14.13 -20.40
CA ASP A 69 0.14 14.94 -21.12
C ASP A 69 1.53 14.82 -20.49
N THR A 70 2.56 14.71 -21.32
CA THR A 70 3.94 14.49 -20.89
C THR A 70 4.47 15.64 -20.02
N ALA A 71 4.01 16.87 -20.23
CA ALA A 71 4.40 18.03 -19.43
C ALA A 71 3.81 18.00 -18.00
N LEU A 72 2.70 17.27 -17.80
CA LEU A 72 2.04 17.10 -16.50
C LEU A 72 2.40 15.79 -15.80
N ARG A 73 3.20 14.94 -16.45
CA ARG A 73 3.54 13.62 -15.96
C ARG A 73 4.47 13.71 -14.75
N PRO A 74 4.16 13.01 -13.64
CA PRO A 74 5.06 12.91 -12.51
C PRO A 74 6.43 12.32 -12.87
N SER A 75 7.45 12.61 -12.06
CA SER A 75 8.74 11.93 -12.17
C SER A 75 8.59 10.41 -12.01
N TRP A 76 9.43 9.63 -12.69
CA TRP A 76 9.50 8.16 -12.59
C TRP A 76 9.72 7.65 -11.15
N TRP A 77 10.23 8.50 -10.26
CA TRP A 77 10.33 8.19 -8.84
C TRP A 77 8.99 7.95 -8.15
N HIS A 78 7.94 8.62 -8.59
CA HIS A 78 6.61 8.40 -8.04
C HIS A 78 6.11 6.96 -8.23
N PRO A 79 5.95 6.44 -9.48
CA PRO A 79 5.49 5.07 -9.68
C PRO A 79 6.48 4.03 -9.16
N ALA A 80 7.80 4.31 -9.17
CA ALA A 80 8.80 3.41 -8.61
C ALA A 80 8.60 3.19 -7.10
N LEU A 81 8.39 4.27 -6.33
CA LEU A 81 8.13 4.18 -4.89
C LEU A 81 6.83 3.42 -4.58
N MET A 82 5.79 3.62 -5.39
CA MET A 82 4.52 2.90 -5.25
C MET A 82 4.69 1.39 -5.52
N LEU A 83 5.46 1.01 -6.54
CA LEU A 83 5.78 -0.39 -6.81
C LEU A 83 6.57 -1.03 -5.66
N LEU A 84 7.55 -0.33 -5.10
CA LEU A 84 8.30 -0.81 -3.93
C LEU A 84 7.40 -0.97 -2.69
N ALA A 85 6.39 -0.12 -2.53
CA ALA A 85 5.40 -0.26 -1.47
C ALA A 85 4.58 -1.54 -1.64
N ALA A 86 4.10 -1.85 -2.85
CA ALA A 86 3.42 -3.12 -3.13
C ALA A 86 4.31 -4.33 -2.85
N VAL A 87 5.55 -4.31 -3.35
CA VAL A 87 6.53 -5.37 -3.10
C VAL A 87 6.73 -5.60 -1.60
N SER A 88 6.77 -4.53 -0.81
CA SER A 88 6.90 -4.62 0.64
C SER A 88 5.71 -5.36 1.28
N VAL A 89 4.47 -5.00 0.94
CA VAL A 89 3.26 -5.64 1.48
C VAL A 89 3.15 -7.11 1.04
N HIS A 90 3.41 -7.39 -0.24
CA HIS A 90 3.45 -8.76 -0.75
C HIS A 90 4.55 -9.59 -0.07
N GLY A 91 5.73 -9.00 0.12
CA GLY A 91 6.84 -9.61 0.84
C GLY A 91 6.50 -9.97 2.28
N GLY A 92 5.89 -9.04 3.03
CA GLY A 92 5.39 -9.30 4.38
C GLY A 92 4.41 -10.47 4.45
N ALA A 93 3.48 -10.53 3.48
CA ALA A 93 2.53 -11.64 3.39
C ALA A 93 3.21 -12.98 3.06
N ILE A 94 4.23 -13.00 2.19
CA ILE A 94 5.01 -14.20 1.87
C ILE A 94 5.76 -14.69 3.12
N VAL A 95 6.44 -13.79 3.84
CA VAL A 95 7.17 -14.12 5.07
C VAL A 95 6.21 -14.64 6.14
N ALA A 96 5.07 -14.00 6.34
CA ALA A 96 4.05 -14.43 7.30
C ALA A 96 3.46 -15.82 6.97
N ARG A 97 3.31 -16.17 5.68
CA ARG A 97 2.85 -17.52 5.30
C ARG A 97 3.88 -18.60 5.59
N ARG A 98 5.17 -18.26 5.58
CA ARG A 98 6.28 -19.21 5.83
C ARG A 98 6.63 -19.35 7.30
N ALA A 99 6.27 -18.39 8.14
CA ALA A 99 6.55 -18.43 9.58
C ALA A 99 5.62 -19.42 10.31
N THR A 100 6.17 -20.12 11.30
CA THR A 100 5.43 -21.06 12.17
C THR A 100 4.82 -20.33 13.38
N GLU A 101 5.59 -19.45 14.01
CA GLU A 101 5.19 -18.64 15.15
C GLU A 101 4.30 -17.46 14.75
N ASP A 102 3.14 -17.32 15.40
CA ASP A 102 2.19 -16.24 15.11
C ASP A 102 2.76 -14.84 15.37
N ARG A 103 3.59 -14.71 16.41
CA ARG A 103 4.30 -13.46 16.70
C ARG A 103 5.18 -13.00 15.54
N ARG A 104 5.87 -13.93 14.85
CA ARG A 104 6.69 -13.61 13.67
C ARG A 104 5.83 -13.22 12.46
N LYS A 105 4.65 -13.83 12.29
CA LYS A 105 3.70 -13.46 11.24
C LYS A 105 3.23 -12.02 11.41
N HIS A 106 2.87 -11.65 12.63
CA HIS A 106 2.47 -10.29 12.96
C HIS A 106 3.62 -9.29 12.78
N TYR A 107 4.83 -9.63 13.21
CA TYR A 107 6.01 -8.79 12.99
C TYR A 107 6.30 -8.56 11.49
N ALA A 108 6.19 -9.61 10.67
CA ALA A 108 6.40 -9.51 9.22
C ALA A 108 5.42 -8.53 8.55
N HIS A 109 4.13 -8.62 8.90
CA HIS A 109 3.12 -7.66 8.42
C HIS A 109 3.37 -6.25 8.95
N LEU A 110 3.72 -6.10 10.23
CA LEU A 110 3.98 -4.80 10.85
C LEU A 110 5.10 -4.07 10.10
N LEU A 111 6.24 -4.72 9.90
CA LEU A 111 7.37 -4.13 9.19
C LEU A 111 7.01 -3.80 7.73
N ALA A 112 6.34 -4.72 7.05
CA ALA A 112 5.90 -4.51 5.67
C ALA A 112 4.96 -3.30 5.52
N TYR A 113 3.99 -3.15 6.42
CA TYR A 113 3.08 -2.01 6.39
C TYR A 113 3.75 -0.70 6.76
N LEU A 114 4.69 -0.68 7.71
CA LEU A 114 5.45 0.52 8.05
C LEU A 114 6.32 1.00 6.87
N VAL A 115 7.03 0.07 6.23
CA VAL A 115 7.85 0.38 5.05
C VAL A 115 6.95 0.83 3.88
N SER A 116 5.85 0.13 3.64
CA SER A 116 4.87 0.53 2.61
C SER A 116 4.30 1.92 2.87
N LEU A 117 3.97 2.26 4.12
CA LEU A 117 3.45 3.58 4.48
C LEU A 117 4.48 4.66 4.14
N LEU A 118 5.73 4.48 4.56
CA LEU A 118 6.80 5.42 4.28
C LEU A 118 6.99 5.64 2.77
N LEU A 119 7.05 4.55 2.00
CA LEU A 119 7.23 4.61 0.54
C LEU A 119 6.06 5.33 -0.16
N ILE A 120 4.82 5.07 0.27
CA ILE A 120 3.63 5.75 -0.27
C ILE A 120 3.68 7.25 0.04
N LEU A 121 4.04 7.63 1.28
CA LEU A 121 4.14 9.04 1.67
C LEU A 121 5.22 9.78 0.88
N LEU A 122 6.39 9.17 0.68
CA LEU A 122 7.44 9.71 -0.16
C LEU A 122 7.00 9.84 -1.63
N GLY A 123 6.30 8.82 -2.14
CA GLY A 123 5.73 8.85 -3.50
C GLY A 123 4.72 9.99 -3.67
N VAL A 124 3.84 10.22 -2.70
CA VAL A 124 2.88 11.34 -2.71
C VAL A 124 3.61 12.68 -2.64
N TYR A 125 4.58 12.82 -1.75
CA TYR A 125 5.36 14.04 -1.59
C TYR A 125 6.09 14.41 -2.89
N ALA A 126 6.67 13.44 -3.59
CA ALA A 126 7.37 13.65 -4.85
C ALA A 126 6.48 14.24 -5.97
N VAL A 127 5.16 14.08 -5.88
CA VAL A 127 4.21 14.64 -6.86
C VAL A 127 3.68 16.00 -6.42
N ARG A 128 3.28 16.12 -5.14
CA ARG A 128 2.53 17.29 -4.68
C ARG A 128 3.39 18.34 -3.98
N GLY A 129 4.61 18.00 -3.58
CA GLY A 129 5.44 18.82 -2.69
C GLY A 129 4.90 18.91 -1.25
N SER A 130 3.82 18.18 -0.94
CA SER A 130 3.16 18.17 0.36
C SER A 130 2.54 16.81 0.67
N LEU A 131 2.44 16.47 1.95
CA LEU A 131 1.73 15.27 2.42
C LEU A 131 0.21 15.48 2.48
N PHE A 132 -0.26 16.73 2.56
CA PHE A 132 -1.69 17.12 2.57
C PHE A 132 -2.06 18.17 1.52
#